data_AF-A0A1D7W3L8-F1
#
_entry.id   AF-A0A1D7W3L8-F1
#
_cell.length_a   1.000
_cell.length_b   1.000
_cell.length_c   1.000
_cell.angle_alpha   90.00
_cell.angle_beta   90.00
_cell.angle_gamma   90.00
#
_symmetry.space_group_name_H-M   'P 1'
#
loop_
_entity.id
_entity.type
_entity.pdbx_description
1 polymer ?
#
loop_
_entity_poly.entity_id
_entity_poly.type
_entity_poly.pdbx_seq_one_letter_code
_entity_poly.pdbx_strand_id
1 'polypeptide(L)'
;MKYVLLLMGNAADADCGTDEGPDPSEFMAFDEEINTAGIVVGGFALEGPETGVRVSTRDAETVVTSGPFAESGEFVGGSYIIEVADIDEAIAWAEKSPGSSLGHIEIRPLADY
;
A
#
# COMPACT_ATOMS: atom_id res chain seq x y z
N MET A 1 -17.96 6.25 -4.09
CA MET A 1 -16.76 7.10 -3.93
C MET A 1 -15.52 6.23 -4.07
N LYS A 2 -14.46 6.72 -4.70
CA LYS A 2 -13.23 5.94 -4.88
C LYS A 2 -12.22 6.26 -3.78
N TYR A 3 -11.65 5.23 -3.19
CA TYR A 3 -10.61 5.33 -2.18
C TYR A 3 -9.39 4.51 -2.59
N VAL A 4 -8.20 5.02 -2.29
CA VAL A 4 -6.95 4.27 -2.33
C VAL A 4 -6.63 3.78 -0.94
N LEU A 5 -6.28 2.51 -0.83
CA LEU A 5 -5.72 1.86 0.34
C LEU A 5 -4.24 1.65 0.01
N LEU A 6 -3.35 2.42 0.62
CA LEU A 6 -1.91 2.28 0.47
C LEU A 6 -1.39 1.36 1.58
N LEU A 7 -0.82 0.23 1.20
CA LEU A 7 -0.26 -0.72 2.15
C LEU A 7 1.14 -0.24 2.53
N MET A 8 1.25 0.32 3.73
CA MET A 8 2.48 0.94 4.23
C MET A 8 3.27 -0.09 5.03
N GLY A 9 4.50 -0.34 4.60
CA GLY A 9 5.50 -1.12 5.32
C GLY A 9 6.58 -0.22 5.92
N ASN A 10 7.38 -0.77 6.83
CA ASN A 10 8.53 -0.10 7.42
C ASN A 10 9.78 -0.98 7.31
N ALA A 11 10.83 -0.47 6.67
CA ALA A 11 12.09 -1.20 6.46
C ALA A 11 12.90 -1.43 7.75
N ALA A 12 12.56 -0.74 8.85
CA ALA A 12 13.12 -0.99 10.17
C ALA A 12 12.33 -2.06 10.95
N ASP A 13 11.16 -2.47 10.47
CA ASP A 13 10.42 -3.59 11.03
C ASP A 13 11.09 -4.90 10.61
N ALA A 14 11.50 -5.68 11.61
CA ALA A 14 12.23 -6.94 11.40
C ALA A 14 11.35 -8.02 10.76
N ASP A 15 10.03 -7.90 10.91
CA ASP A 15 9.05 -8.87 10.40
C ASP A 15 8.61 -8.51 8.96
N CYS A 16 9.02 -7.34 8.46
CA CYS A 16 8.65 -6.87 7.14
C CYS A 16 9.36 -7.70 6.04
N GLY A 17 8.57 -8.44 5.27
CA GLY A 17 9.08 -9.29 4.19
C GLY A 17 9.74 -10.59 4.68
N THR A 18 9.52 -10.97 5.94
CA THR A 18 9.95 -12.26 6.49
C THR A 18 8.77 -13.24 6.58
N ASP A 19 9.06 -14.51 6.91
CA ASP A 19 8.05 -15.53 7.19
C ASP A 19 7.23 -15.27 8.48
N GLU A 20 7.57 -14.22 9.24
CA GLU A 20 6.86 -13.79 10.46
C GLU A 20 5.77 -12.75 10.16
N GLY A 21 5.74 -12.20 8.94
CA GLY A 21 4.62 -11.41 8.41
C GLY A 21 3.40 -12.27 8.03
N PRO A 22 2.31 -11.65 7.52
CA PRO A 22 1.15 -12.38 7.04
C PRO A 22 1.54 -13.35 5.93
N ASP A 23 1.01 -14.56 6.01
CA ASP A 23 1.30 -15.61 5.04
C ASP A 23 0.77 -15.18 3.66
N PRO A 24 1.49 -15.47 2.56
CA PRO A 24 1.00 -15.18 1.21
C PRO A 24 -0.44 -15.66 0.95
N SER A 25 -0.86 -16.76 1.58
CA SER A 25 -2.23 -17.27 1.49
C SER A 25 -3.28 -16.38 2.15
N GLU A 26 -2.93 -15.62 3.20
CA GLU A 26 -3.82 -14.63 3.81
C GLU A 26 -4.10 -13.48 2.84
N PHE A 27 -3.06 -13.01 2.15
CA PHE A 27 -3.21 -12.01 1.08
C PHE A 27 -4.03 -12.56 -0.09
N MET A 28 -3.83 -13.81 -0.51
CA MET A 28 -4.64 -14.43 -1.56
C MET A 28 -6.12 -14.55 -1.16
N ALA A 29 -6.41 -14.94 0.09
CA ALA A 29 -7.78 -15.04 0.58
C ALA A 29 -8.46 -13.67 0.66
N PHE A 30 -7.75 -12.64 1.11
CA PHE A 30 -8.24 -11.27 1.09
C PHE A 30 -8.49 -10.78 -0.34
N ASP A 31 -7.57 -11.07 -1.26
CA ASP A 31 -7.69 -10.70 -2.67
C ASP A 31 -8.93 -11.35 -3.31
N GLU A 32 -9.18 -12.63 -3.02
CA GLU A 32 -10.40 -13.32 -3.46
C GLU A 32 -11.67 -12.66 -2.87
N GLU A 33 -11.69 -12.36 -1.57
CA GLU A 33 -12.83 -11.74 -0.90
C GLU A 33 -13.16 -10.36 -1.49
N ILE A 34 -12.16 -9.48 -1.61
CA ILE A 34 -12.36 -8.10 -2.06
C ILE A 34 -12.73 -8.02 -3.54
N ASN A 35 -12.17 -8.90 -4.39
CA ASN A 35 -12.57 -8.99 -5.79
C ASN A 35 -13.98 -9.59 -5.94
N THR A 36 -14.35 -10.58 -5.12
CA THR A 36 -15.70 -11.17 -5.10
C THR A 36 -16.77 -10.16 -4.71
N ALA A 37 -16.43 -9.23 -3.80
CA ALA A 37 -17.31 -8.12 -3.45
C ALA A 37 -17.54 -7.14 -4.63
N GLY A 38 -16.73 -7.19 -5.68
CA GLY A 38 -16.92 -6.40 -6.90
C GLY A 38 -16.61 -4.92 -6.76
N ILE A 39 -15.89 -4.53 -5.71
CA ILE A 39 -15.59 -3.12 -5.40
C ILE A 39 -14.22 -2.66 -5.89
N VAL A 40 -13.33 -3.58 -6.28
CA VAL A 40 -11.98 -3.24 -6.74
C VAL A 40 -12.06 -2.60 -8.11
N VAL A 41 -11.51 -1.38 -8.23
CA VAL A 41 -11.38 -0.67 -9.51
C VAL A 41 -9.96 -0.69 -10.07
N GLY A 42 -8.98 -1.06 -9.24
CA GLY A 42 -7.58 -1.21 -9.62
C GLY A 42 -6.70 -1.48 -8.41
N GLY A 43 -5.41 -1.70 -8.65
CA GLY A 43 -4.44 -1.98 -7.59
C GLY A 43 -3.12 -2.49 -8.17
N PHE A 44 -2.13 -2.66 -7.30
CA PHE A 44 -0.82 -3.20 -7.65
C PHE A 44 -0.09 -3.72 -6.41
N ALA A 45 0.82 -4.67 -6.61
CA ALA A 45 1.87 -5.01 -5.67
C ALA A 45 3.20 -4.48 -6.21
N LEU A 46 4.08 -4.00 -5.33
CA LEU A 46 5.41 -3.53 -5.68
C LEU A 46 6.46 -4.56 -5.25
N GLU A 47 7.56 -4.59 -5.98
CA GLU A 47 8.79 -5.26 -5.55
C GLU A 47 9.36 -4.57 -4.29
N GLY A 48 10.32 -5.22 -3.64
CA GLY A 48 10.97 -4.69 -2.44
C GLY A 48 11.48 -3.25 -2.62
N PRO A 49 11.44 -2.42 -1.55
CA PRO A 49 11.75 -1.00 -1.62
C PRO A 49 13.19 -0.69 -2.10
N GLU A 50 14.11 -1.64 -1.98
CA GLU A 50 15.48 -1.58 -2.48
C GLU A 50 15.58 -1.51 -4.01
N THR A 51 14.55 -1.95 -4.72
CA THR A 51 14.47 -1.89 -6.19
C THR A 51 14.04 -0.51 -6.70
N GLY A 52 13.47 0.31 -5.82
CA GLY A 52 12.91 1.62 -6.15
C GLY A 52 13.97 2.73 -6.27
N VAL A 53 13.63 3.75 -7.05
CA VAL A 53 14.37 5.02 -7.10
C VAL A 53 13.41 6.18 -6.89
N ARG A 54 13.86 7.19 -6.15
CA ARG A 54 13.19 8.47 -5.97
C ARG A 54 13.87 9.51 -6.83
N VAL A 55 13.08 10.30 -7.54
CA VAL A 55 13.57 11.38 -8.39
C VAL A 55 12.97 12.68 -7.85
N SER A 56 13.82 13.66 -7.59
CA SER A 56 13.39 15.01 -7.22
C SER A 56 14.07 16.02 -8.12
N THR A 57 13.34 17.09 -8.47
CA THR A 57 13.90 18.19 -9.25
C THR A 57 13.78 19.48 -8.46
N ARG A 58 14.91 20.17 -8.27
CA ARG A 58 14.97 21.45 -7.57
C ARG A 58 15.93 22.36 -8.32
N ASP A 59 15.53 23.62 -8.53
CA ASP A 59 16.36 24.65 -9.16
C ASP A 59 17.00 24.20 -10.50
N ALA A 60 16.22 23.47 -11.31
CA ALA A 60 16.61 22.84 -12.59
C ALA A 60 17.65 21.71 -12.50
N GLU A 61 17.99 21.24 -11.30
CA GLU A 61 18.79 20.03 -11.08
C GLU A 61 17.90 18.84 -10.72
N THR A 62 18.15 17.69 -11.37
CA THR A 62 17.47 16.44 -11.07
C THR A 62 18.38 15.56 -10.23
N VAL A 63 17.91 15.19 -9.04
CA VAL A 63 18.58 14.28 -8.12
C VAL A 63 17.83 12.96 -8.12
N VAL A 64 18.57 11.87 -8.36
CA VAL A 64 18.08 10.49 -8.27
C VAL A 64 18.67 9.84 -7.02
N THR A 65 17.81 9.25 -6.20
CA THR A 65 18.19 8.61 -4.93
C THR A 65 17.61 7.20 -4.88
N SER A 66 18.44 6.19 -4.66
CA SER A 66 17.98 4.79 -4.51
C SER A 66 17.29 4.55 -3.17
N GLY A 67 16.35 3.61 -3.15
CA GLY A 67 15.73 3.08 -1.93
C GLY A 67 14.58 3.93 -1.35
N PRO A 68 13.94 3.43 -0.26
CA PRO A 68 12.75 4.02 0.37
C PRO A 68 13.07 5.31 1.09
N PHE A 69 12.04 6.06 1.53
CA PHE A 69 12.21 7.39 2.11
C PHE A 69 13.31 7.44 3.17
N ALA A 70 14.34 8.26 2.93
CA ALA A 70 15.64 8.14 3.61
C ALA A 70 15.58 8.42 5.13
N GLU A 71 14.51 9.08 5.61
CA GLU A 71 14.39 9.47 7.01
C GLU A 71 13.41 8.61 7.83
N SER A 72 12.43 7.94 7.22
CA SER A 72 11.41 7.18 7.96
C SER A 72 11.55 5.67 7.84
N GLY A 73 12.19 5.16 6.78
CA GLY A 73 12.17 3.73 6.45
C GLY A 73 10.81 3.24 5.95
N GLU A 74 9.78 4.09 5.94
CA GLU A 74 8.45 3.73 5.46
C GLU A 74 8.40 3.70 3.94
N PHE A 75 7.64 2.75 3.41
CA PHE A 75 7.46 2.57 1.98
C PHE A 75 6.07 2.02 1.65
N VAL A 76 5.62 2.26 0.42
CA VAL A 76 4.41 1.64 -0.13
C VAL A 76 4.81 0.28 -0.68
N GLY A 77 4.21 -0.80 -0.15
CA GLY A 77 4.39 -2.16 -0.68
C GLY A 77 3.38 -2.52 -1.76
N GLY A 78 2.25 -1.82 -1.79
CA GLY A 78 1.18 -2.08 -2.75
C GLY A 78 -0.03 -1.21 -2.49
N SER A 79 -1.08 -1.41 -3.30
CA SER A 79 -2.30 -0.66 -3.17
C SER A 79 -3.52 -1.40 -3.72
N TYR A 80 -4.67 -1.13 -3.10
CA TYR A 80 -5.99 -1.35 -3.66
C TYR A 80 -6.67 0.00 -3.92
N ILE A 81 -7.35 0.12 -5.05
CA ILE A 81 -8.30 1.19 -5.30
C ILE A 81 -9.69 0.55 -5.30
N ILE A 82 -10.55 1.03 -4.41
CA ILE A 82 -11.90 0.50 -4.22
C ILE A 82 -12.96 1.58 -4.45
N GLU A 83 -14.13 1.16 -4.91
CA GLU A 83 -15.32 1.98 -5.02
C GLU A 83 -16.38 1.53 -4.02
N VAL A 84 -16.58 2.34 -2.98
CA VAL A 84 -17.47 2.06 -1.83
C VAL A 84 -18.31 3.30 -1.51
N ALA A 85 -19.31 3.18 -0.63
CA ALA A 85 -20.24 4.27 -0.35
C ALA A 85 -19.54 5.48 0.31
N ASP A 86 -18.71 5.22 1.33
CA ASP A 86 -18.07 6.22 2.18
C ASP A 86 -16.74 5.71 2.77
N ILE A 87 -16.11 6.53 3.63
CA ILE A 87 -14.83 6.20 4.25
C ILE A 87 -14.94 5.09 5.30
N ASP A 88 -16.12 4.92 5.91
CA ASP A 88 -16.33 3.89 6.93
C ASP A 88 -16.33 2.50 6.27
N GLU A 89 -16.95 2.36 5.10
CA GLU A 89 -16.83 1.15 4.29
C GLU A 89 -15.37 0.89 3.86
N ALA A 90 -14.61 1.94 3.49
CA ALA A 90 -13.20 1.78 3.14
C ALA A 90 -12.34 1.32 4.35
N ILE A 91 -12.62 1.85 5.55
CA ILE A 91 -11.98 1.43 6.80
C ILE A 91 -12.27 -0.05 7.08
N ALA A 92 -13.53 -0.48 6.95
CA ALA A 92 -13.90 -1.87 7.16
C ALA A 92 -13.15 -2.85 6.23
N TRP A 93 -12.83 -2.43 4.99
CA TRP A 93 -11.99 -3.22 4.09
C TRP A 93 -10.52 -3.18 4.47
N ALA A 94 -10.00 -2.04 4.93
CA ALA A 94 -8.63 -1.94 5.42
C ALA A 94 -8.39 -2.82 6.66
N GLU A 95 -9.34 -2.89 7.59
CA GLU A 95 -9.26 -3.74 8.80
C GLU A 95 -9.19 -5.25 8.47
N LYS A 96 -9.78 -5.67 7.35
CA LYS A 96 -9.71 -7.06 6.86
C LYS A 96 -8.40 -7.38 6.15
N SER A 97 -7.68 -6.37 5.67
CA SER A 97 -6.48 -6.59 4.90
C SER A 97 -5.34 -7.07 5.80
N PRO A 98 -4.63 -8.15 5.43
CA PRO A 98 -3.43 -8.57 6.14
C PRO A 98 -2.35 -7.47 6.17
N GLY A 99 -2.36 -6.55 5.21
CA GLY A 99 -1.44 -5.40 5.18
C GLY A 99 -1.59 -4.45 6.37
N SER A 100 -2.70 -4.49 7.11
CA SER A 100 -2.90 -3.66 8.30
C SER A 100 -2.00 -4.08 9.48
N SER A 101 -1.48 -5.30 9.49
CA SER A 101 -0.57 -5.79 10.55
C SER A 101 0.92 -5.62 10.24
N LEU A 102 1.29 -5.37 8.97
CA LEU A 102 2.68 -5.11 8.52
C LEU A 102 3.14 -3.65 8.71
N GLY A 103 2.31 -2.83 9.35
CA GLY A 103 2.51 -1.40 9.48
C GLY A 103 1.17 -0.69 9.63
N HIS A 104 0.73 0.01 8.58
CA HIS A 104 -0.60 0.60 8.54
C HIS A 104 -1.12 0.69 7.10
N ILE A 105 -2.42 0.97 6.95
CA ILE A 105 -3.02 1.28 5.65
C ILE A 105 -3.43 2.74 5.65
N GLU A 106 -2.83 3.53 4.76
CA GLU A 106 -3.28 4.92 4.52
C GLU A 106 -4.47 4.89 3.57
N ILE A 107 -5.64 5.32 4.07
CA ILE A 107 -6.89 5.39 3.30
C ILE A 107 -7.10 6.82 2.84
N ARG A 108 -7.23 7.03 1.52
CA ARG A 108 -7.47 8.37 0.96
C ARG A 108 -8.52 8.39 -0.13
N PRO A 109 -9.40 9.40 -0.17
CA PRO A 109 -10.28 9.60 -1.31
C PRO A 109 -9.46 9.95 -2.55
N LEU A 110 -9.84 9.37 -3.70
CA LEU A 110 -9.34 9.82 -4.99
C LEU A 110 -9.98 11.18 -5.33
N ALA A 111 -9.17 12.06 -5.91
CA ALA A 111 -9.66 13.35 -6.38
C ALA A 111 -10.29 13.22 -7.78
N ASP A 112 -11.38 13.96 -7.99
CA ASP A 112 -12.09 14.04 -9.27
C ASP A 112 -11.55 15.20 -10.10
N TYR A 113 -10.44 15.03 -10.83
CA TYR A 113 -9.92 16.03 -11.76
C TYR A 113 -9.45 15.44 -13.08
#